data_AF-A0A8S3Q5X0-F1
#
_entry.id   AF-A0A8S3Q5X0-F1
#
_cell.length_a   1.000
_cell.length_b   1.000
_cell.length_c   1.000
_cell.angle_alpha   90.00
_cell.angle_beta   90.00
_cell.angle_gamma   90.00
#
_symmetry.space_group_name_H-M   'P 1'
#
loop_
_entity.id
_entity.type
_entity.pdbx_description
1 polymer ?
#
loop_
_entity_poly.entity_id
_entity_poly.type
_entity_poly.pdbx_seq_one_letter_code
_entity_poly.pdbx_strand_id
1 'polypeptide(L)'
;MIVIGGSSEQDQEGMDAFQECPQVDIARPFSKYTARPNSTGRIPFYVEKAVRFSTFGRPGPVYLDFPGNMINQNVLEKNISPFVVCPPPPLTLADPDKVRDAADLLYYAQKPLVIIGKGAAYAQAENSVRELVEGCKLPFLPTPMGKGVLPDDHPLCGSS
;
A
#
# COMPACT_ATOMS: atom_id res chain seq x y z
N MET A 1 -3.43 -4.09 1.06
CA MET A 1 -3.96 -5.40 1.49
C MET A 1 -3.96 -5.42 3.01
N ILE A 2 -5.08 -5.77 3.63
CA ILE A 2 -5.20 -5.92 5.08
C ILE A 2 -5.53 -7.38 5.35
N VAL A 3 -4.65 -8.07 6.07
CA VAL A 3 -4.84 -9.46 6.49
C VAL A 3 -5.33 -9.47 7.92
N ILE A 4 -6.41 -10.20 8.18
CA ILE A 4 -7.02 -10.33 9.50
C ILE A 4 -6.91 -11.80 9.89
N GLY A 5 -6.21 -12.08 10.99
CA GLY A 5 -6.03 -13.40 11.56
C GLY A 5 -6.75 -13.55 12.90
N GLY A 6 -7.26 -14.74 13.16
CA GLY A 6 -7.71 -15.15 14.48
C GLY A 6 -6.59 -15.87 15.24
N SER A 7 -6.51 -15.68 16.55
CA SER A 7 -5.59 -16.39 17.44
C SER A 7 -6.30 -17.01 18.63
N SER A 8 -5.55 -17.83 19.39
CA SER A 8 -5.99 -18.42 20.65
C SER A 8 -6.50 -17.34 21.62
N GLU A 9 -7.35 -17.75 22.54
CA GLU A 9 -7.91 -16.84 23.55
C GLU A 9 -6.79 -16.24 24.40
N GLN A 10 -6.92 -14.95 24.73
CA GLN A 10 -5.86 -14.21 25.41
C GLN A 10 -5.51 -14.78 26.79
N ASP A 11 -6.46 -15.42 27.47
CA ASP A 11 -6.32 -16.07 28.77
C ASP A 11 -5.70 -17.48 28.71
N GLN A 12 -5.50 -18.02 27.51
CA GLN A 12 -4.82 -19.32 27.29
C GLN A 12 -3.38 -19.15 26.80
N GLU A 13 -2.86 -17.93 26.73
CA GLU A 13 -1.48 -17.66 26.30
C GLU A 13 -0.45 -18.25 27.26
N GLY A 14 0.57 -18.88 26.71
CA GLY A 14 1.63 -19.61 27.42
C GLY A 14 1.20 -20.99 27.92
N MET A 15 0.02 -21.47 27.53
CA MET A 15 -0.53 -22.76 27.98
C MET A 15 -0.51 -23.84 26.89
N ASP A 16 0.22 -23.62 25.80
CA ASP A 16 0.23 -24.49 24.60
C ASP A 16 -1.18 -24.72 24.07
N ALA A 17 -1.95 -23.62 23.99
CA ALA A 17 -3.32 -23.65 23.54
C ALA A 17 -3.42 -24.05 22.07
N PHE A 18 -4.58 -24.58 21.67
CA PHE A 18 -4.82 -24.92 20.27
C PHE A 18 -4.65 -23.67 19.38
N GLN A 19 -3.80 -23.76 18.35
CA GLN A 19 -3.43 -22.66 17.45
C GLN A 19 -2.66 -21.50 18.09
N GLU A 20 -2.07 -21.70 19.27
CA GLU A 20 -1.15 -20.75 19.85
C GLU A 20 0.11 -20.61 18.97
N CYS A 21 0.36 -19.39 18.49
CA CYS A 21 1.45 -19.09 17.58
C CYS A 21 1.76 -17.59 17.64
N PRO A 22 3.04 -17.15 17.62
CA PRO A 22 3.41 -15.74 17.62
C PRO A 22 3.21 -15.11 16.23
N GLN A 23 1.97 -15.11 15.73
CA GLN A 23 1.61 -14.72 14.36
C GLN A 23 2.05 -13.29 14.02
N VAL A 24 1.95 -12.35 14.97
CA VAL A 24 2.40 -10.96 14.81
C VAL A 24 3.89 -10.89 14.52
N ASP A 25 4.71 -11.67 15.23
CA ASP A 25 6.17 -11.67 15.05
C ASP A 25 6.57 -12.32 13.72
N ILE A 26 5.89 -13.41 13.35
CA ILE A 26 6.08 -14.12 12.08
C ILE A 26 5.72 -13.23 10.88
N ALA A 27 4.66 -12.43 10.98
CA ALA A 27 4.20 -11.56 9.90
C ALA A 27 5.04 -10.27 9.77
N ARG A 28 5.76 -9.87 10.83
CA ARG A 28 6.49 -8.59 10.91
C ARG A 28 7.47 -8.32 9.75
N PRO A 29 8.35 -9.25 9.34
CA PRO A 29 9.30 -8.99 8.26
C PRO A 29 8.65 -8.82 6.88
N PHE A 30 7.40 -9.27 6.71
CA PHE A 30 6.69 -9.24 5.44
C PHE A 30 5.64 -8.14 5.34
N SER A 31 5.37 -7.43 6.44
CA SER A 31 4.27 -6.47 6.55
C SER A 31 4.77 -5.10 6.98
N LYS A 32 4.13 -4.04 6.46
CA LYS A 32 4.41 -2.65 6.90
C LYS A 32 3.95 -2.39 8.32
N TYR A 33 2.96 -3.14 8.78
CA TYR A 33 2.37 -3.01 10.09
C TYR A 33 1.81 -4.36 10.53
N THR A 34 2.10 -4.73 11.76
CA THR A 34 1.57 -5.93 12.41
C THR A 34 1.14 -5.54 13.81
N ALA A 35 -0.08 -5.87 14.20
CA ALA A 35 -0.53 -5.58 15.56
C ALA A 35 -1.58 -6.56 16.03
N ARG A 36 -1.65 -6.68 17.36
CA ARG A 36 -2.71 -7.37 18.09
C ARG A 36 -3.34 -6.37 19.04
N PRO A 37 -4.65 -6.08 18.93
CA PRO A 37 -5.31 -5.22 19.89
C PRO A 37 -5.24 -5.83 21.29
N ASN A 38 -5.06 -4.97 22.29
CA ASN A 38 -4.99 -5.35 23.70
C ASN A 38 -6.34 -5.22 24.43
N SER A 39 -7.37 -4.70 23.75
CA SER A 39 -8.76 -4.67 24.23
C SER A 39 -9.73 -4.41 23.08
N THR A 40 -10.98 -4.86 23.24
CA THR A 40 -12.05 -4.72 22.24
C THR A 40 -12.34 -3.25 21.90
N GLY A 41 -12.33 -2.37 22.89
CA GLY A 41 -12.54 -0.92 22.70
C GLY A 41 -11.45 -0.22 21.88
N ARG A 42 -10.30 -0.87 21.65
CA ARG A 42 -9.19 -0.33 20.85
C ARG A 42 -9.17 -0.87 19.42
N ILE A 43 -10.00 -1.84 19.08
CA ILE A 43 -10.07 -2.41 17.72
C ILE A 43 -10.15 -1.32 16.63
N PRO A 44 -11.04 -0.30 16.75
CA PRO A 44 -11.13 0.75 15.72
C PRO A 44 -9.82 1.50 15.48
N PHE A 45 -9.05 1.76 16.53
CA PHE A 45 -7.73 2.40 16.44
C PHE A 45 -6.71 1.54 15.69
N TYR A 46 -6.69 0.22 15.93
CA TYR A 46 -5.76 -0.68 15.23
C TYR A 46 -6.16 -0.88 13.77
N VAL A 47 -7.46 -0.92 13.47
CA VAL A 47 -7.99 -0.99 12.11
C VAL A 47 -7.66 0.28 11.33
N GLU A 48 -7.86 1.46 11.93
CA GLU A 48 -7.46 2.75 11.33
C GLU A 48 -5.98 2.75 10.95
N LYS A 49 -5.10 2.35 11.88
CA LYS A 49 -3.67 2.24 11.62
C LYS A 49 -3.37 1.25 10.49
N ALA A 50 -4.03 0.09 10.49
CA ALA A 50 -3.84 -0.89 9.43
C ALA A 50 -4.21 -0.32 8.05
N VAL A 51 -5.34 0.39 7.94
CA VAL A 51 -5.75 1.09 6.71
C VAL A 51 -4.68 2.10 6.31
N ARG A 52 -4.25 2.97 7.24
CA ARG A 52 -3.24 3.98 7.00
C ARG A 52 -1.91 3.39 6.52
N PHE A 53 -1.35 2.43 7.25
CA PHE A 53 -0.08 1.80 6.87
C PHE A 53 -0.18 0.99 5.56
N SER A 54 -1.34 0.42 5.24
CA SER A 54 -1.51 -0.33 3.99
C SER A 54 -1.56 0.57 2.75
N THR A 55 -1.95 1.84 2.91
CA THR A 55 -2.23 2.78 1.80
C THR A 55 -1.23 3.92 1.69
N PHE A 56 -0.66 4.41 2.79
CA PHE A 56 0.21 5.59 2.79
C PHE A 56 1.62 5.30 2.27
N GLY A 57 2.19 6.26 1.52
CA GLY A 57 3.50 6.09 0.88
C GLY A 57 3.44 4.98 -0.17
N ARG A 58 4.42 4.07 -0.14
CA ARG A 58 4.37 2.85 -0.97
C ARG A 58 3.34 1.87 -0.38
N PRO A 59 2.25 1.51 -1.09
CA PRO A 59 1.26 0.57 -0.59
C PRO A 59 1.89 -0.79 -0.26
N GLY A 60 1.35 -1.47 0.76
CA GLY A 60 1.89 -2.75 1.22
C GLY A 60 0.94 -3.53 2.12
N PRO A 61 1.28 -4.80 2.40
CA PRO A 61 0.51 -5.65 3.31
C PRO A 61 0.63 -5.19 4.76
N VAL A 62 -0.44 -5.41 5.51
CA VAL A 62 -0.50 -5.28 6.97
C VAL A 62 -1.23 -6.47 7.55
N TYR A 63 -0.94 -6.80 8.81
CA TYR A 63 -1.54 -7.93 9.51
C TYR A 63 -2.13 -7.49 10.86
N LEU A 64 -3.37 -7.87 11.12
CA LEU A 64 -4.03 -7.70 12.40
C LEU A 64 -4.39 -9.06 12.99
N ASP A 65 -3.95 -9.31 14.20
CA ASP A 65 -4.27 -10.50 14.98
C ASP A 65 -5.38 -10.20 15.98
N PHE A 66 -6.42 -11.02 16.03
CA PHE A 66 -7.53 -10.88 16.98
C PHE A 66 -7.72 -12.18 17.78
N PRO A 67 -7.57 -12.13 19.12
CA PRO A 67 -7.90 -13.26 19.98
C PRO A 67 -9.36 -13.69 19.84
N GLY A 68 -9.64 -15.00 19.87
CA GLY A 68 -11.00 -15.53 19.75
C GLY A 68 -11.98 -14.96 20.78
N ASN A 69 -11.55 -14.82 22.04
CA ASN A 69 -12.36 -14.22 23.11
C ASN A 69 -12.69 -12.74 22.85
N MET A 70 -11.81 -11.99 22.17
CA MET A 70 -12.03 -10.59 21.84
C MET A 70 -13.12 -10.41 20.77
N ILE A 71 -13.16 -11.30 19.77
CA ILE A 71 -14.15 -11.25 18.68
C ILE A 71 -15.58 -11.42 19.21
N ASN A 72 -15.75 -12.21 20.27
CA ASN A 72 -17.04 -12.50 20.88
C ASN A 72 -17.47 -11.46 21.94
N GLN A 73 -16.61 -10.50 22.28
CA GLN A 73 -16.90 -9.51 23.31
C GLN A 73 -17.67 -8.30 22.77
N ASN A 74 -18.56 -7.77 23.60
CA ASN A 74 -19.25 -6.50 23.36
C ASN A 74 -18.60 -5.38 24.17
N VAL A 75 -18.58 -4.18 23.62
CA VAL A 75 -18.10 -2.96 24.30
C VAL A 75 -19.14 -1.86 24.13
N LEU A 76 -19.41 -1.11 25.20
CA LEU A 76 -20.23 0.09 25.12
C LEU A 76 -19.51 1.14 24.26
N GLU A 77 -20.24 1.84 23.40
CA GLU A 77 -19.67 2.84 22.50
C GLU A 77 -18.84 3.91 23.23
N LYS A 78 -19.30 4.35 24.41
CA LYS A 78 -18.56 5.30 25.28
C LYS A 78 -17.18 4.80 25.75
N ASN A 79 -16.94 3.49 25.68
CA ASN A 79 -15.67 2.86 26.07
C ASN A 79 -14.76 2.61 24.86
N ILE A 80 -15.20 2.96 23.64
CA ILE A 80 -14.35 2.91 22.44
C ILE A 80 -13.33 4.04 22.54
N SER A 81 -12.05 3.70 22.35
CA SER A 81 -10.99 4.70 22.31
C SER A 81 -11.20 5.63 21.11
N PRO A 82 -11.01 6.95 21.26
CA PRO A 82 -11.08 7.87 20.13
C PRO A 82 -10.14 7.44 19.01
N PHE A 83 -10.63 7.49 17.78
CA PHE A 83 -9.85 7.24 16.57
C PHE A 83 -10.22 8.28 15.51
N VAL A 84 -9.29 8.56 14.60
CA VAL A 84 -9.51 9.51 13.51
C VAL A 84 -9.65 8.71 12.24
N VAL A 85 -10.75 8.88 11.50
CA VAL A 85 -10.91 8.22 10.20
C VAL A 85 -9.69 8.50 9.33
N CYS A 86 -9.08 7.45 8.79
CA CYS A 86 -7.89 7.58 7.97
C CYS A 86 -8.23 8.44 6.73
N PRO A 87 -7.58 9.61 6.55
CA PRO A 87 -7.78 10.40 5.35
C PRO A 87 -7.14 9.68 4.14
N PRO A 88 -7.47 10.10 2.91
CA PRO A 88 -6.76 9.63 1.73
C PRO A 88 -5.24 9.84 1.86
N PRO A 89 -4.40 8.96 1.31
CA PRO A 89 -2.96 9.15 1.28
C PRO A 89 -2.60 10.51 0.66
N PRO A 90 -1.73 11.31 1.31
CA PRO A 90 -1.34 12.59 0.77
C PRO A 90 -0.54 12.41 -0.52
N LEU A 91 -0.80 13.26 -1.50
CA LEU A 91 0.01 13.35 -2.71
C LEU A 91 1.31 14.06 -2.38
N THR A 92 2.44 13.43 -2.70
CA THR A 92 3.75 14.06 -2.59
C THR A 92 4.05 14.76 -3.91
N LEU A 93 4.23 16.09 -3.86
CA LEU A 93 4.65 16.85 -5.03
C LEU A 93 6.17 16.80 -5.16
N ALA A 94 6.65 16.62 -6.38
CA ALA A 94 8.07 16.74 -6.68
C ALA A 94 8.49 18.23 -6.60
N ASP A 95 9.76 18.45 -6.27
CA ASP A 95 10.36 19.77 -6.32
C ASP A 95 10.29 20.31 -7.77
N PRO A 96 9.66 21.48 -8.00
CA PRO A 96 9.53 22.06 -9.34
C PRO A 96 10.85 22.24 -10.08
N ASP A 97 11.94 22.55 -9.37
CA ASP A 97 13.25 22.71 -9.99
C ASP A 97 13.79 21.36 -10.48
N LYS A 98 13.56 20.28 -9.72
CA LYS A 98 13.91 18.91 -10.15
C LYS A 98 13.07 18.40 -11.30
N VAL A 99 11.81 18.82 -11.38
CA VAL A 99 10.96 18.49 -12.53
C VAL A 99 11.48 19.21 -13.78
N ARG A 100 11.90 20.48 -13.66
CA ARG A 100 12.53 21.23 -14.77
C ARG A 100 13.84 20.58 -15.21
N ASP A 101 14.73 20.24 -14.28
CA ASP A 101 16.00 19.54 -14.57
C ASP A 101 15.75 18.24 -15.36
N ALA A 102 14.74 17.45 -14.97
CA ALA A 102 14.38 16.21 -15.64
C ALA A 102 13.77 16.43 -17.04
N ALA A 103 12.95 17.48 -17.19
CA ALA A 103 12.36 17.85 -18.47
C ALA A 103 13.42 18.34 -19.46
N ASP A 104 14.38 19.15 -19.02
CA ASP A 104 15.50 19.61 -19.85
C ASP A 104 16.38 18.43 -20.29
N LEU A 105 16.69 17.51 -19.37
CA LEU A 105 17.42 16.28 -19.70
C LEU A 105 16.69 15.44 -20.75
N LEU A 106 15.37 15.32 -20.64
CA LEU A 106 14.55 14.61 -21.62
C LEU A 106 14.53 15.33 -22.98
N TYR A 107 14.46 16.66 -22.99
CA TYR A 107 14.41 17.47 -24.19
C TYR A 107 15.69 17.41 -25.02
N TYR A 108 16.86 17.43 -24.37
CA TYR A 108 18.16 17.35 -25.06
C TYR A 108 18.63 15.91 -25.34
N ALA A 109 17.90 14.89 -24.87
CA ALA A 109 18.25 13.50 -25.09
C ALA A 109 18.10 13.11 -26.57
N GLN A 110 19.12 12.45 -27.14
CA GLN A 110 19.08 12.01 -28.54
C GLN A 110 18.22 10.75 -28.74
N LYS A 111 18.18 9.86 -27.75
CA LYS A 111 17.46 8.58 -27.79
C LYS A 111 16.81 8.28 -26.43
N PRO A 112 15.82 9.10 -26.00
CA PRO A 112 15.16 8.88 -24.72
C PRO A 112 14.30 7.62 -24.77
N LEU A 113 14.13 6.99 -23.60
CA LEU A 113 13.24 5.85 -23.41
C LEU A 113 12.55 5.99 -22.05
N VAL A 114 11.22 5.85 -22.04
CA VAL A 114 10.43 5.88 -20.81
C VAL A 114 10.24 4.46 -20.28
N ILE A 115 10.66 4.20 -19.04
CA ILE A 115 10.41 2.92 -18.38
C ILE A 115 9.23 3.07 -17.42
N ILE A 116 8.12 2.39 -17.70
CA ILE A 116 6.91 2.48 -16.90
C ILE A 116 6.93 1.41 -15.80
N GLY A 117 7.14 1.87 -14.57
CA GLY A 117 7.12 1.05 -13.37
C GLY A 117 5.72 0.87 -12.78
N LYS A 118 5.58 -0.07 -11.83
CA LYS A 118 4.35 -0.28 -11.04
C LYS A 118 3.83 0.96 -10.31
N GLY A 119 4.71 1.94 -10.05
CA GLY A 119 4.33 3.19 -9.39
C GLY A 119 3.31 3.98 -10.21
N ALA A 120 3.40 3.94 -11.54
CA ALA A 120 2.42 4.59 -12.42
C ALA A 120 1.03 3.94 -12.29
N ALA A 121 0.98 2.60 -12.20
CA ALA A 121 -0.27 1.86 -11.96
C ALA A 121 -0.85 2.16 -10.57
N TYR A 122 -0.03 2.18 -9.51
CA TYR A 122 -0.48 2.52 -8.16
C TYR A 122 -0.98 3.96 -8.04
N ALA A 123 -0.40 4.88 -8.80
CA ALA A 123 -0.80 6.28 -8.83
C ALA A 123 -1.99 6.54 -9.76
N GLN A 124 -2.49 5.53 -10.48
CA GLN A 124 -3.53 5.69 -11.52
C GLN A 124 -3.16 6.81 -12.50
N ALA A 125 -1.91 6.78 -12.96
CA ALA A 125 -1.31 7.82 -13.79
C ALA A 125 -1.45 7.56 -15.30
N GLU A 126 -2.41 6.73 -15.73
CA GLU A 126 -2.56 6.29 -17.11
C GLU A 126 -2.67 7.47 -18.07
N ASN A 127 -3.48 8.47 -17.72
CA ASN A 127 -3.69 9.65 -18.57
C ASN A 127 -2.44 10.55 -18.61
N SER A 128 -1.81 10.84 -17.47
CA SER A 128 -0.61 11.69 -17.42
C SER A 128 0.58 11.05 -18.15
N VAL A 129 0.74 9.73 -18.02
CA VAL A 129 1.78 9.00 -18.76
C VAL A 129 1.47 8.97 -20.25
N ARG A 130 0.19 8.79 -20.64
CA ARG A 130 -0.23 8.86 -22.04
C ARG A 130 0.09 10.22 -22.66
N GLU A 131 -0.28 11.31 -22.00
CA GLU A 131 -0.02 12.67 -22.47
C GLU A 131 1.48 12.93 -22.68
N LEU A 132 2.32 12.49 -21.74
CA LEU A 132 3.78 12.61 -21.87
C LEU A 132 4.32 11.81 -23.06
N VAL A 133 3.94 10.54 -23.16
CA VAL A 133 4.41 9.61 -24.21
C VAL A 133 3.95 10.06 -25.60
N GLU A 134 2.66 10.36 -25.76
CA GLU A 134 2.07 10.74 -27.04
C GLU A 134 2.44 12.17 -27.46
N GLY A 135 2.52 13.10 -26.50
CA GLY A 135 2.86 14.50 -26.73
C GLY A 135 4.32 14.69 -27.12
N CYS A 136 5.24 13.96 -26.49
CA CYS A 136 6.67 14.03 -26.78
C CYS A 136 7.15 12.94 -27.75
N LYS A 137 6.25 12.06 -28.23
CA LYS A 137 6.56 10.92 -29.12
C LYS A 137 7.67 10.02 -28.57
N LEU A 138 7.62 9.76 -27.26
CA LEU A 138 8.65 8.99 -26.57
C LEU A 138 8.38 7.48 -26.71
N PRO A 139 9.36 6.67 -27.10
CA PRO A 139 9.22 5.23 -26.97
C PRO A 139 9.17 4.85 -25.48
N PHE A 140 8.45 3.79 -25.15
CA PHE A 140 8.36 3.30 -23.78
C PHE A 140 8.48 1.78 -23.65
N LEU A 141 8.89 1.34 -22.46
CA LEU A 141 8.88 -0.06 -22.04
C LEU A 141 8.15 -0.21 -20.69
N PRO A 142 7.05 -0.97 -20.62
CA PRO A 142 6.46 -1.31 -19.34
C PRO A 142 7.26 -2.41 -18.64
N THR A 143 7.53 -2.23 -17.35
CA THR A 143 7.93 -3.35 -16.49
C THR A 143 6.77 -4.37 -16.38
N PRO A 144 7.01 -5.64 -15.98
CA PRO A 144 5.92 -6.61 -15.83
C PRO A 144 4.75 -6.13 -14.95
N MET A 145 5.03 -5.35 -13.91
CA MET A 145 4.03 -4.77 -13.02
C MET A 145 3.53 -3.37 -13.45
N GLY A 146 4.10 -2.80 -14.51
CA GLY A 146 3.66 -1.56 -15.14
C GLY A 146 2.88 -1.78 -16.44
N LYS A 147 2.71 -3.03 -16.87
CA LYS A 147 1.84 -3.39 -18.00
C LYS A 147 0.41 -2.93 -17.76
N GLY A 148 -0.26 -2.50 -18.83
CA GLY A 148 -1.62 -1.99 -18.78
C GLY A 148 -1.77 -0.51 -18.39
N VAL A 149 -0.70 0.16 -17.92
CA VAL A 149 -0.71 1.63 -17.73
C VAL A 149 -0.89 2.34 -19.08
N LEU A 150 -0.20 1.83 -20.11
CA LEU A 150 -0.51 2.07 -21.52
C LEU A 150 -0.78 0.72 -22.19
N PRO A 151 -1.56 0.70 -23.30
CA PRO A 151 -1.80 -0.53 -24.05
C PRO A 151 -0.50 -1.18 -24.54
N ASP A 152 -0.41 -2.51 -24.42
CA ASP A 152 0.78 -3.26 -24.85
C ASP A 152 0.95 -3.22 -26.38
N ASP A 153 -0.14 -3.03 -27.14
CA ASP A 153 -0.19 -2.86 -28.60
C ASP A 153 0.01 -1.41 -29.06
N HIS A 154 0.33 -0.50 -28.14
CA HIS A 154 0.56 0.91 -28.47
C HIS A 154 1.75 1.08 -29.43
N PRO A 155 1.67 1.93 -30.47
CA PRO A 155 2.70 2.04 -31.52
C PRO A 155 4.08 2.51 -31.01
N LEU A 156 4.13 3.20 -29.88
CA LEU A 156 5.38 3.62 -29.21
C LEU A 156 5.90 2.61 -28.17
N CYS A 157 5.25 1.46 -28.02
CA CYS A 157 5.65 0.41 -27.08
C CYS A 157 6.78 -0.43 -27.68
N GLY A 158 7.91 -0.50 -26.99
CA GLY A 158 9.08 -1.29 -27.42
C GLY A 158 9.11 -2.74 -26.91
N SER A 159 8.07 -3.21 -26.23
CA SER A 159 8.05 -4.56 -25.61
C SER A 159 7.33 -5.62 -26.46
N SER A 160 7.27 -5.40 -27.78
CA SER A 160 6.76 -6.36 -28.77
C SER A 160 7.83 -7.36 -29.21
#